data_AF-A0A068VAL0-F1
#
_entry.id   AF-A0A068VAL0-F1
#
_cell.length_a   1.000
_cell.length_b   1.000
_cell.length_c   1.000
_cell.angle_alpha   90.00
_cell.angle_beta   90.00
_cell.angle_gamma   90.00
#
_symmetry.space_group_name_H-M   'P 1'
#
loop_
_entity.id
_entity.type
_entity.pdbx_description
1 polymer ?
#
loop_
_entity_poly.entity_id
_entity_poly.type
_entity_poly.pdbx_seq_one_letter_code
_entity_poly.pdbx_strand_id
1 'polypeptide(L)'
;MAINKIGAMAILFCGMILLGANIEVKAVRQAPLRPCPRNCIGGTVYKVCNGTKTYTDCTNCCVSDGCTLYFEDGSSLYCDWPYAKY
;
A
#
# COMPACT_ATOMS: atom_id res chain seq x y z
N MET A 1 -7.33 -55.84 13.22
CA MET A 1 -7.76 -54.45 13.51
C MET A 1 -9.07 -54.21 12.81
N ALA A 2 -10.17 -54.02 13.54
CA ALA A 2 -11.50 -53.78 12.97
C ALA A 2 -11.73 -52.27 12.91
N ILE A 3 -11.64 -51.68 11.72
CA ILE A 3 -12.05 -50.30 11.49
C ILE A 3 -13.58 -50.30 11.46
N ASN A 4 -14.20 -49.66 12.45
CA ASN A 4 -15.65 -49.48 12.51
C ASN A 4 -16.10 -48.68 11.27
N LYS A 5 -16.88 -49.31 10.38
CA LYS A 5 -17.24 -48.74 9.05
C LYS A 5 -17.90 -47.36 9.14
N ILE A 6 -18.60 -47.07 10.23
CA ILE A 6 -19.29 -45.78 10.45
C ILE A 6 -18.28 -44.65 10.71
N GLY A 7 -17.22 -44.92 11.49
CA GLY A 7 -16.19 -43.93 11.80
C GLY A 7 -15.32 -43.58 10.59
N ALA A 8 -15.03 -44.55 9.72
CA ALA A 8 -14.29 -44.33 8.49
C ALA A 8 -15.05 -43.41 7.50
N MET A 9 -16.38 -43.54 7.42
CA MET A 9 -17.21 -42.69 6.57
C MET A 9 -17.29 -41.25 7.09
N ALA A 10 -17.32 -41.05 8.42
CA ALA A 10 -17.33 -39.70 9.01
C ALA A 10 -16.04 -38.91 8.69
N ILE A 11 -14.89 -39.59 8.66
CA ILE A 11 -13.60 -38.98 8.32
C ILE A 11 -13.56 -38.59 6.84
N LEU A 12 -14.10 -39.44 5.95
CA LEU A 12 -14.19 -39.18 4.51
C LEU A 12 -15.07 -37.96 4.20
N PHE A 13 -16.22 -37.81 4.87
CA PHE A 13 -17.10 -36.67 4.65
C PHE A 13 -16.48 -35.35 5.12
N CYS A 14 -15.73 -35.36 6.22
CA CYS A 14 -15.06 -34.15 6.73
C CYS A 14 -13.90 -33.70 5.81
N GLY A 15 -13.17 -34.66 5.23
CA GLY A 15 -12.06 -34.38 4.30
C GLY A 15 -12.49 -33.72 2.99
N MET A 16 -13.65 -34.11 2.43
CA MET A 16 -14.14 -33.56 1.16
C MET A 16 -14.63 -32.10 1.29
N ILE A 17 -15.12 -31.69 2.46
CA ILE A 17 -15.56 -30.30 2.72
C ILE A 17 -14.36 -29.33 2.68
N LEU A 18 -13.18 -29.78 3.11
CA LEU A 18 -11.96 -28.95 3.12
C LEU A 18 -11.30 -28.82 1.73
N LEU A 19 -11.51 -29.80 0.83
CA LEU A 19 -10.91 -29.83 -0.50
C LEU A 19 -11.74 -29.11 -1.58
N GLY A 20 -13.06 -28.95 -1.38
CA GLY A 20 -13.97 -28.31 -2.33
C GLY A 20 -14.11 -26.79 -2.19
N ALA A 21 -13.45 -26.20 -1.20
CA ALA A 21 -13.40 -24.76 -1.01
C ALA A 21 -12.22 -24.19 -1.80
N ASN A 22 -12.34 -24.16 -3.13
CA ASN A 22 -11.56 -23.26 -4.00
C ASN A 22 -12.03 -21.81 -3.76
N ILE A 23 -11.83 -21.34 -2.53
CA ILE A 23 -11.90 -19.94 -2.20
C ILE A 23 -10.63 -19.36 -2.79
N GLU A 24 -10.77 -18.71 -3.94
CA GLU A 24 -9.76 -17.77 -4.41
C GLU A 24 -9.69 -16.67 -3.37
N VAL A 25 -8.85 -16.88 -2.35
CA VAL A 25 -8.51 -15.84 -1.38
C VAL A 25 -7.67 -14.85 -2.17
N LYS A 26 -8.35 -13.91 -2.84
CA LYS A 26 -7.73 -12.62 -3.13
C LYS A 26 -7.42 -12.05 -1.76
N ALA A 27 -6.19 -12.27 -1.30
CA ALA A 27 -5.63 -11.53 -0.21
C ALA A 27 -5.74 -10.07 -0.62
N VAL A 28 -6.82 -9.41 -0.17
CA VAL A 28 -6.88 -7.96 -0.10
C VAL A 28 -5.79 -7.64 0.90
N ARG A 29 -4.56 -7.48 0.39
CA ARG A 29 -3.57 -6.70 1.10
C ARG A 29 -4.26 -5.36 1.23
N GLN A 30 -4.74 -5.06 2.43
CA GLN A 30 -5.00 -3.68 2.79
C GLN A 30 -3.67 -3.00 2.53
N ALA A 31 -3.58 -2.34 1.37
CA ALA A 31 -2.72 -1.21 1.17
C ALA A 31 -2.68 -0.50 2.51
N PRO A 32 -1.54 -0.41 3.22
CA PRO A 32 -1.49 0.45 4.39
C PRO A 32 -2.01 1.80 3.89
N LEU A 33 -3.20 2.16 4.36
CA LEU A 33 -3.78 3.49 4.18
C LEU A 33 -2.79 4.41 4.87
N ARG A 34 -1.74 4.82 4.16
CA ARG A 34 -0.74 5.73 4.70
C ARG A 34 -1.42 7.09 4.66
N PRO A 35 -1.88 7.60 5.83
CA PRO A 35 -2.55 8.88 5.84
C PRO A 35 -1.59 9.93 5.28
N CYS A 36 -2.15 10.88 4.54
CA CYS A 36 -1.40 12.01 4.03
C CYS A 36 -0.69 12.71 5.20
N PRO A 37 0.66 12.76 5.22
CA PRO A 37 1.38 13.48 6.26
C PRO A 37 0.90 14.93 6.33
N ARG A 38 0.72 15.44 7.54
CA ARG A 38 0.34 16.85 7.78
C ARG A 38 1.56 17.73 8.05
N ASN A 39 2.71 17.11 8.32
CA ASN A 39 3.99 17.81 8.46
C ASN A 39 4.51 18.30 7.11
N CYS A 40 5.15 19.45 7.14
CA CYS A 40 5.88 20.00 6.01
C CYS A 40 7.25 19.33 5.89
N ILE A 41 7.72 19.15 4.67
CA ILE A 41 9.12 18.91 4.37
C ILE A 41 9.82 20.26 4.46
N GLY A 42 10.46 20.52 5.60
CA GLY A 42 11.17 21.76 5.87
C GLY A 42 12.33 21.99 4.90
N GLY A 43 12.70 23.27 4.72
CA GLY A 43 13.77 23.67 3.80
C GLY A 43 13.36 23.68 2.33
N THR A 44 12.10 23.38 2.00
CA THR A 44 11.58 23.58 0.64
C THR A 44 11.46 25.07 0.35
N VAL A 45 11.95 25.52 -0.80
CA VAL A 45 11.88 26.92 -1.26
C VAL A 45 10.82 27.08 -2.35
N TYR A 46 10.76 26.11 -3.24
CA TYR A 46 9.78 26.06 -4.31
C TYR A 46 9.58 24.62 -4.78
N LYS A 47 8.46 24.39 -5.47
CA LYS A 47 8.19 23.16 -6.19
C LYS A 47 7.96 23.44 -7.66
N VAL A 48 8.27 22.45 -8.49
CA VAL A 48 7.92 22.45 -9.90
C VAL A 48 6.97 21.28 -10.15
N CYS A 49 5.76 21.60 -10.59
CA CYS A 49 4.72 20.63 -10.96
C CYS A 49 4.31 20.89 -12.40
N ASN A 50 4.38 19.90 -13.29
CA ASN A 50 4.01 20.07 -14.71
C ASN A 50 4.67 21.31 -15.36
N GLY A 51 5.94 21.57 -15.05
CA GLY A 51 6.69 22.72 -15.55
C GLY A 51 6.37 24.08 -14.90
N THR A 52 5.38 24.15 -14.00
CA THR A 52 5.01 25.37 -13.28
C THR A 52 5.78 25.46 -11.96
N LYS A 53 6.50 26.57 -11.75
CA LYS A 53 7.21 26.86 -10.51
C LYS A 53 6.30 27.59 -9.52
N THR A 54 6.19 27.06 -8.31
CA THR A 54 5.42 27.66 -7.20
C THR A 54 6.31 27.76 -5.97
N TYR A 55 6.48 28.96 -5.42
CA TYR A 55 7.21 29.18 -4.18
C TYR A 55 6.38 28.73 -2.98
N THR A 56 7.01 28.00 -2.07
CA THR A 56 6.36 27.49 -0.85
C THR A 56 7.41 27.11 0.16
N ASP A 57 7.14 27.43 1.42
CA ASP A 57 7.90 27.09 2.62
C ASP A 57 7.35 25.82 3.32
N CYS A 58 6.14 25.40 2.97
CA CYS A 58 5.50 24.21 3.51
C CYS A 58 4.80 23.38 2.44
N THR A 59 5.32 22.18 2.19
CA THR A 59 4.70 21.18 1.33
C THR A 59 5.11 19.77 1.76
N ASN A 60 4.42 18.74 1.28
CA ASN A 60 4.86 17.36 1.40
C ASN A 60 4.52 16.56 0.12
N CYS A 61 5.07 15.37 -0.01
CA CYS A 61 4.89 14.57 -1.22
C CYS A 61 3.47 14.03 -1.42
N CYS A 62 2.62 14.00 -0.40
CA CYS A 62 1.22 13.66 -0.60
C CYS A 62 0.43 14.77 -1.30
N VAL A 63 0.69 16.04 -0.97
CA VAL A 63 0.05 17.20 -1.64
C VAL A 63 0.77 17.64 -2.92
N SER A 64 2.00 17.17 -3.13
CA SER A 64 2.82 17.49 -4.30
C SER A 64 3.25 16.23 -5.04
N ASP A 65 2.37 15.23 -5.11
CA ASP A 65 2.60 14.02 -5.90
C ASP A 65 2.84 14.37 -7.37
N GLY A 66 3.87 13.79 -7.98
CA GLY A 66 4.31 14.10 -9.33
C GLY A 66 5.04 15.43 -9.48
N CYS A 67 5.41 16.10 -8.39
CA CYS A 67 6.19 17.33 -8.42
C CYS A 67 7.63 17.12 -7.94
N THR A 68 8.53 18.01 -8.36
CA THR A 68 9.88 18.10 -7.81
C THR A 68 9.94 19.25 -6.81
N LEU A 69 10.32 18.96 -5.57
CA LEU A 69 10.63 19.94 -4.52
C LEU A 69 12.09 20.37 -4.65
N TYR A 70 12.36 21.65 -4.41
CA TYR A 70 13.71 22.22 -4.41
C TYR A 70 13.98 22.90 -3.07
N PHE A 71 15.17 22.63 -2.53
CA PHE A 71 15.53 22.99 -1.17
C PHE A 71 16.55 24.13 -1.12
N GLU A 72 16.67 24.76 0.05
CA GLU A 72 17.62 25.85 0.30
C GLU A 72 19.08 25.42 0.11
N ASP A 73 19.40 24.16 0.39
CA ASP A 73 20.74 23.58 0.23
C ASP A 73 21.08 23.25 -1.24
N GLY A 74 20.17 23.51 -2.18
CA GLY A 74 20.31 23.21 -3.59
C GLY A 74 19.95 21.78 -3.98
N SER A 75 19.55 20.94 -3.02
CA SER A 75 19.06 19.59 -3.32
C SER A 75 17.64 19.62 -3.92
N SER A 76 17.20 18.48 -4.44
CA SER A 76 15.84 18.32 -4.96
C SER A 76 15.27 16.93 -4.66
N LEU A 77 13.96 16.84 -4.55
CA LEU A 77 13.21 15.61 -4.27
C LEU A 77 12.04 15.49 -5.23
N TYR A 78 12.03 14.43 -6.05
CA TYR A 78 10.82 14.06 -6.78
C TYR A 78 9.85 13.34 -5.84
N CYS A 79 8.62 13.82 -5.80
CA CYS A 79 7.58 13.27 -4.96
C CYS A 79 6.76 12.22 -5.72
N ASP A 80 6.73 11.01 -5.17
CA ASP A 80 5.81 9.94 -5.55
C ASP A 80 5.05 9.48 -4.30
N TRP A 81 3.74 9.71 -4.26
CA TRP A 81 2.91 9.37 -3.12
C TRP A 81 1.57 8.70 -3.53
N PRO A 82 1.22 7.56 -2.92
CA PRO A 82 2.03 6.77 -1.99
C PRO A 82 3.19 6.09 -2.74
N TYR A 83 4.38 6.07 -2.13
CA TYR A 83 5.59 5.42 -2.67
C TYR A 83 5.45 3.91 -2.90
N ALA A 84 4.37 3.31 -2.38
CA ALA A 84 4.03 1.93 -2.66
C ALA A 84 2.70 1.91 -3.43
N LYS A 85 2.79 1.59 -4.71
CA LYS A 85 1.66 1.35 -5.62
C LYS A 85 1.49 -0.18 -5.70
N TYR A 86 0.45 -0.73 -5.07
CA TYR A 86 0.07 -2.15 -5.13
C TYR A 86 -1.40 -2.30 -5.47
#